data_AF-A0A9P5W9I7-F1
#
_entry.id   AF-A0A9P5W9I7-F1
#
_cell.length_a   1.000
_cell.length_b   1.000
_cell.length_c   1.000
_cell.angle_alpha   90.00
_cell.angle_beta   90.00
_cell.angle_gamma   90.00
#
_symmetry.space_group_name_H-M   'P 1'
#
loop_
_entity.id
_entity.type
_entity.pdbx_description
1 polymer ?
#
loop_
_entity_poly.entity_id
_entity_poly.type
_entity_poly.pdbx_seq_one_letter_code
_entity_poly.pdbx_strand_id
1 'polypeptide(L)'
;HEKCDLMRPLFNAVRNATNALDQKAKWDQFKEEFPTQTKLINYIDNKWFNKTGIIQRWAVYHRMEDQEVTTNNWVESWHSILKGNHLVRERNVRIDRLIYLLQGPVDIDFRLTYYKIKKGLQPIPWRQEDKRKRNRAYQIPIAEAARMITVKDIVEDNLH
;
A
#
# COMPACT_ATOMS: atom_id res chain seq x y z
N HIS A 1 -8.43 12.50 -22.59
CA HIS A 1 -8.31 12.38 -21.13
C HIS A 1 -9.68 12.25 -20.47
N GLU A 2 -10.71 13.02 -20.89
CA GLU A 2 -12.08 12.97 -20.34
C GLU A 2 -12.76 11.60 -20.29
N LYS A 3 -12.60 10.72 -21.29
CA LYS A 3 -13.30 9.42 -21.28
C LYS A 3 -12.82 8.46 -20.19
N CYS A 4 -11.56 8.55 -19.73
CA CYS A 4 -11.08 7.67 -18.66
C CYS A 4 -11.76 7.96 -17.31
N ASP A 5 -12.19 9.20 -17.08
CA ASP A 5 -12.84 9.60 -15.83
C ASP A 5 -14.26 9.03 -15.70
N LEU A 6 -14.90 8.71 -16.84
CA LEU A 6 -16.24 8.09 -16.90
C LEU A 6 -16.23 6.59 -16.64
N MET A 7 -15.07 5.93 -16.77
CA MET A 7 -14.96 4.48 -16.62
C MET A 7 -15.35 4.01 -15.21
N ARG A 8 -14.90 4.75 -14.18
CA ARG A 8 -15.13 4.38 -12.79
C ARG A 8 -16.59 4.57 -12.36
N PRO A 9 -17.28 5.68 -12.69
CA PRO A 9 -18.72 5.82 -12.49
C PRO A 9 -19.55 4.73 -13.19
N LEU A 10 -19.29 4.46 -14.48
CA LEU A 10 -20.05 3.45 -15.24
C LEU A 10 -19.84 2.05 -14.67
N PHE A 11 -18.60 1.71 -14.32
CA PHE A 11 -18.31 0.42 -13.69
C PHE A 11 -18.97 0.27 -12.31
N ASN A 12 -19.02 1.36 -11.52
CA ASN A 12 -19.76 1.36 -10.26
C ASN A 12 -21.27 1.16 -10.49
N ALA A 13 -21.84 1.73 -11.55
CA ALA A 13 -23.25 1.56 -11.90
C ALA A 13 -23.57 0.11 -12.25
N VAL A 14 -22.70 -0.57 -13.02
CA VAL A 14 -22.81 -2.01 -13.32
C VAL A 14 -22.79 -2.83 -12.03
N ARG A 15 -21.87 -2.52 -11.11
CA ARG A 15 -21.72 -3.26 -9.86
C ARG A 15 -22.89 -3.06 -8.90
N ASN A 16 -23.44 -1.85 -8.83
CA ASN A 16 -24.50 -1.49 -7.90
C ASN A 16 -25.91 -1.79 -8.46
N ALA A 17 -26.02 -2.34 -9.67
CA ALA A 17 -27.29 -2.74 -10.25
C ALA A 17 -27.94 -3.88 -9.44
N THR A 18 -29.17 -3.67 -9.00
CA THR A 18 -29.91 -4.61 -8.14
C THR A 18 -30.48 -5.80 -8.92
N ASN A 19 -30.72 -5.62 -10.23
CA ASN A 19 -31.39 -6.57 -11.10
C ASN A 19 -30.44 -7.05 -12.21
N ALA A 20 -30.51 -8.33 -12.57
CA ALA A 20 -29.66 -8.93 -13.62
C ALA A 20 -29.81 -8.25 -15.00
N LEU A 21 -31.05 -7.88 -15.36
CA LEU A 21 -31.35 -7.19 -16.62
C LEU A 21 -30.73 -5.79 -16.67
N ASP A 22 -30.86 -5.04 -15.58
CA ASP A 22 -30.29 -3.70 -15.42
C ASP A 22 -28.75 -3.75 -15.40
N GLN A 23 -28.18 -4.75 -14.72
CA GLN A 23 -26.75 -5.00 -14.71
C GLN A 23 -26.20 -5.29 -16.10
N LYS A 24 -26.91 -6.15 -16.85
CA LYS A 24 -26.53 -6.47 -18.23
C LYS A 24 -26.59 -5.25 -19.14
N ALA A 25 -27.67 -4.46 -19.08
CA ALA A 25 -27.81 -3.24 -19.87
C ALA A 25 -26.66 -2.24 -19.61
N LYS A 26 -26.31 -2.03 -18.33
CA LYS A 26 -25.18 -1.15 -17.95
C LYS A 26 -23.83 -1.72 -18.38
N TRP A 27 -23.68 -3.04 -18.40
CA TRP A 27 -22.45 -3.69 -18.83
C TRP A 27 -22.28 -3.62 -20.35
N ASP A 28 -23.37 -3.78 -21.10
CA ASP A 28 -23.38 -3.59 -22.55
C ASP A 28 -23.05 -2.13 -22.90
N GLN A 29 -23.63 -1.16 -22.19
CA GLN A 29 -23.25 0.26 -22.29
C GLN A 29 -21.75 0.46 -22.03
N PHE A 30 -21.18 -0.19 -21.01
CA PHE A 30 -19.75 -0.10 -20.72
C PHE A 30 -18.88 -0.63 -21.88
N LYS A 31 -19.30 -1.71 -22.55
CA LYS A 31 -18.58 -2.28 -23.71
C LYS A 31 -18.62 -1.35 -24.92
N GLU A 32 -19.77 -0.71 -25.16
CA GLU A 32 -19.93 0.26 -26.25
C GLU A 32 -19.09 1.52 -26.02
N GLU A 33 -18.99 1.96 -24.78
CA GLU A 33 -18.27 3.19 -24.42
C GLU A 33 -16.75 2.99 -24.32
N PHE A 34 -16.31 1.76 -24.01
CA PHE A 34 -14.90 1.38 -23.86
C PHE A 34 -14.47 0.15 -24.69
N PRO A 35 -14.67 0.14 -26.02
CA PRO A 35 -14.38 -1.03 -26.86
C PRO A 35 -12.88 -1.36 -26.92
N THR A 36 -12.02 -0.38 -26.66
CA THR A 36 -10.55 -0.56 -26.64
C THR A 36 -10.06 -1.36 -25.43
N GLN A 37 -10.88 -1.54 -24.39
CA GLN A 37 -10.50 -2.21 -23.13
C GLN A 37 -10.80 -3.70 -23.13
N THR A 38 -10.51 -4.37 -24.25
CA THR A 38 -10.81 -5.79 -24.49
C THR A 38 -10.27 -6.72 -23.41
N LYS A 39 -9.06 -6.48 -22.90
CA LYS A 39 -8.47 -7.29 -21.82
C LYS A 39 -9.27 -7.20 -20.52
N LEU A 40 -9.71 -6.00 -20.16
CA LEU A 40 -10.50 -5.75 -18.96
C LEU A 40 -11.89 -6.37 -19.10
N ILE A 41 -12.55 -6.15 -20.24
CA ILE A 41 -13.87 -6.70 -20.55
C ILE A 41 -13.82 -8.23 -20.46
N ASN A 42 -12.85 -8.86 -21.14
CA ASN A 42 -12.69 -10.31 -21.12
C ASN A 42 -12.41 -10.85 -19.71
N TYR A 43 -11.62 -10.15 -18.91
CA TYR A 43 -11.35 -10.57 -17.54
C TYR A 43 -12.65 -10.59 -16.71
N ILE A 44 -13.45 -9.52 -16.80
CA ILE A 44 -14.69 -9.38 -16.01
C ILE A 44 -15.74 -10.38 -16.51
N ASP A 45 -15.96 -10.50 -17.82
CA ASP A 45 -16.89 -11.47 -18.41
C ASP A 45 -16.59 -12.91 -17.95
N ASN A 46 -15.30 -13.29 -17.86
CA ASN A 46 -14.90 -14.64 -17.50
C ASN A 46 -14.81 -14.90 -15.98
N LYS A 47 -14.47 -13.89 -15.18
CA LYS A 47 -14.15 -14.07 -13.75
C LYS A 47 -15.25 -13.57 -12.83
N TRP A 48 -15.99 -12.53 -13.21
CA TRP A 48 -16.89 -11.84 -12.29
C TRP A 48 -18.35 -12.21 -12.53
N PHE A 49 -18.75 -12.44 -13.77
CA PHE A 49 -20.10 -12.92 -14.07
C PHE A 49 -20.22 -14.43 -13.80
N ASN A 50 -21.31 -14.85 -13.18
CA ASN A 50 -21.67 -16.27 -13.09
C ASN A 50 -22.34 -16.75 -14.39
N LYS A 51 -22.64 -18.05 -14.45
CA LYS A 51 -23.35 -18.67 -15.57
C LYS A 51 -24.75 -18.07 -15.83
N THR A 52 -25.32 -17.35 -14.87
CA THR A 52 -26.61 -16.66 -15.01
C THR A 52 -26.49 -15.18 -15.38
N GLY A 53 -25.27 -14.69 -15.66
CA GLY A 53 -25.04 -13.32 -16.12
C GLY A 53 -25.13 -12.26 -15.02
N ILE A 54 -25.01 -12.67 -13.75
CA ILE A 54 -24.98 -11.79 -12.58
C ILE A 54 -23.55 -11.74 -12.04
N ILE A 55 -23.08 -10.56 -11.64
CA ILE A 55 -21.79 -10.43 -10.94
C ILE A 55 -21.87 -11.24 -9.65
N GLN A 56 -20.99 -12.23 -9.51
CA GLN A 56 -20.90 -13.06 -8.32
C GLN A 56 -20.66 -12.17 -7.12
N ARG A 57 -21.54 -12.29 -6.12
CA ARG A 57 -21.52 -11.41 -4.96
C ARG A 57 -20.23 -11.49 -4.17
N TRP A 58 -19.33 -12.46 -4.34
CA TRP A 58 -17.98 -12.39 -3.74
C TRP A 58 -17.16 -11.19 -4.24
N ALA A 59 -17.38 -10.73 -5.48
CA ALA A 59 -16.81 -9.47 -5.99
C ALA A 59 -17.44 -8.22 -5.31
N VAL A 60 -18.63 -8.38 -4.72
CA VAL A 60 -19.37 -7.36 -3.94
C VAL A 60 -19.15 -7.54 -2.42
N TYR A 61 -18.78 -8.75 -1.98
CA TYR A 61 -18.69 -9.21 -0.58
C TYR A 61 -17.57 -8.50 0.19
N HIS A 62 -16.66 -7.81 -0.51
CA HIS A 62 -15.69 -6.92 0.10
C HIS A 62 -16.28 -5.65 0.76
N ARG A 63 -17.61 -5.50 0.88
CA ARG A 63 -18.25 -4.30 1.46
C ARG A 63 -19.53 -4.50 2.28
N MET A 64 -20.05 -5.72 2.44
CA MET A 64 -21.28 -5.90 3.22
C MET A 64 -20.93 -6.06 4.71
N GLU A 65 -21.17 -4.97 5.43
CA GLU A 65 -21.48 -4.79 6.86
C GLU A 65 -20.49 -5.31 7.93
N ASP A 66 -19.59 -6.24 7.64
CA ASP A 66 -18.69 -6.84 8.65
C ASP A 66 -17.20 -6.50 8.48
N GLN A 67 -16.85 -5.51 7.66
CA GLN A 67 -15.47 -5.02 7.57
C GLN A 67 -15.36 -3.56 8.02
N GLU A 68 -15.05 -3.38 9.31
CA GLU A 68 -14.55 -2.09 9.85
C GLU A 68 -13.35 -1.56 9.04
N VAL A 69 -12.65 -2.46 8.33
CA VAL A 69 -11.53 -2.13 7.45
C VAL A 69 -11.80 -2.69 6.06
N THR A 70 -12.20 -1.84 5.11
CA THR A 70 -12.28 -2.26 3.71
C THR A 70 -10.93 -2.84 3.28
N THR A 71 -10.91 -4.06 2.75
CA THR A 71 -9.66 -4.74 2.34
C THR A 71 -8.81 -3.85 1.41
N ASN A 72 -9.47 -3.03 0.59
CA ASN A 72 -8.83 -2.01 -0.23
C ASN A 72 -8.07 -0.97 0.60
N ASN A 73 -8.69 -0.39 1.64
CA ASN A 73 -8.00 0.57 2.50
C ASN A 73 -6.84 -0.06 3.26
N TRP A 74 -6.94 -1.35 3.64
CA TRP A 74 -5.85 -2.05 4.28
C TRP A 74 -4.67 -2.27 3.34
N VAL A 75 -4.94 -2.79 2.13
CA VAL A 75 -3.93 -3.02 1.10
C VAL A 75 -3.29 -1.70 0.63
N GLU A 76 -4.10 -0.66 0.42
CA GLU A 76 -3.60 0.67 0.04
C GLU A 76 -2.78 1.32 1.16
N SER A 77 -3.22 1.20 2.42
CA SER A 77 -2.43 1.66 3.58
C SER A 77 -1.10 0.92 3.68
N TRP A 78 -1.12 -0.41 3.50
CA TRP A 78 0.09 -1.23 3.52
C TRP A 78 1.04 -0.84 2.37
N HIS A 79 0.52 -0.66 1.15
CA HIS A 79 1.31 -0.16 0.02
C HIS A 79 1.86 1.24 0.27
N SER A 80 1.10 2.14 0.90
CA SER A 80 1.55 3.49 1.24
C SER A 80 2.71 3.46 2.25
N ILE A 81 2.59 2.64 3.30
CA ILE A 81 3.64 2.43 4.30
C ILE A 81 4.89 1.81 3.66
N LEU A 82 4.71 0.77 2.84
CA LEU A 82 5.82 0.11 2.15
C LEU A 82 6.55 1.08 1.22
N LYS A 83 5.80 1.85 0.42
CA LYS A 83 6.37 2.87 -0.48
C LYS A 83 7.06 4.00 0.27
N GLY A 84 6.50 4.44 1.39
CA GLY A 84 7.01 5.55 2.18
C GLY A 84 8.24 5.20 3.01
N ASN A 85 8.18 4.08 3.74
CA ASN A 85 9.22 3.71 4.71
C ASN A 85 10.37 2.92 4.09
N HIS A 86 10.10 2.11 3.07
CA HIS A 86 11.08 1.15 2.55
C HIS A 86 11.50 1.40 1.10
N LEU A 87 10.63 2.00 0.26
CA LEU A 87 10.93 2.24 -1.16
C LEU A 87 11.21 3.71 -1.50
N VAL A 88 11.25 4.63 -0.51
CA VAL A 88 11.52 6.07 -0.69
C VAL A 88 10.69 6.69 -1.83
N ARG A 89 9.46 6.20 -2.04
CA ARG A 89 8.57 6.60 -3.15
C ARG A 89 9.19 6.46 -4.55
N GLU A 90 10.21 5.63 -4.75
CA GLU A 90 10.75 5.33 -6.08
C GLU A 90 9.66 4.67 -6.94
N ARG A 91 9.42 5.22 -8.15
CA ARG A 91 8.29 4.83 -9.00
C ARG A 91 8.51 3.53 -9.80
N ASN A 92 9.65 2.85 -9.67
CA ASN A 92 9.94 1.60 -10.39
C ASN A 92 11.03 0.78 -9.68
N VAL A 93 10.65 0.06 -8.63
CA VAL A 93 11.56 -0.89 -7.98
C VAL A 93 11.38 -2.25 -8.64
N ARG A 94 12.44 -2.81 -9.19
CA ARG A 94 12.43 -4.17 -9.76
C ARG A 94 11.94 -5.18 -8.71
N ILE A 95 11.21 -6.20 -9.15
CA ILE A 95 10.60 -7.24 -8.28
C ILE A 95 11.66 -7.91 -7.38
N ASP A 96 12.86 -8.15 -7.90
CA ASP A 96 13.99 -8.70 -7.12
C ASP A 96 14.40 -7.81 -5.93
N ARG A 97 14.47 -6.49 -6.13
CA ARG A 97 14.76 -5.52 -5.06
C ARG A 97 13.61 -5.41 -4.05
N LEU A 98 12.36 -5.59 -4.49
CA LEU A 98 11.21 -5.66 -3.59
C LEU A 98 11.27 -6.89 -2.68
N ILE A 99 11.58 -8.08 -3.24
CA ILE A 99 11.73 -9.32 -2.47
C ILE A 99 12.87 -9.19 -1.46
N TYR A 100 14.01 -8.64 -1.86
CA TYR A 100 15.13 -8.38 -0.96
C TYR A 100 14.75 -7.46 0.21
N LEU A 101 14.01 -6.38 -0.06
CA LEU A 101 13.54 -5.45 0.98
C LEU A 101 12.53 -6.10 1.93
N LEU A 102 11.62 -6.92 1.39
CA LEU A 102 10.63 -7.65 2.20
C LEU A 102 11.32 -8.65 3.14
N GLN A 103 12.35 -9.36 2.66
CA GLN A 103 13.05 -10.38 3.43
C GLN A 103 14.07 -9.80 4.44
N GLY A 104 14.62 -8.62 4.17
CA GLY A 104 15.58 -7.98 5.06
C GLY A 104 14.91 -7.02 6.05
N PRO A 105 14.91 -5.70 5.75
CA PRO A 105 14.49 -4.66 6.69
C PRO A 105 13.04 -4.80 7.15
N VAL A 106 12.11 -5.18 6.26
CA VAL A 106 10.68 -5.28 6.61
C VAL A 106 10.42 -6.45 7.57
N ASP A 107 11.02 -7.62 7.32
CA ASP A 107 10.88 -8.79 8.20
C ASP A 107 11.51 -8.55 9.58
N ILE A 108 12.66 -7.87 9.64
CA ILE A 108 13.28 -7.45 10.90
C ILE A 108 12.36 -6.48 11.66
N ASP A 109 11.85 -5.44 11.01
CA ASP A 109 10.95 -4.45 11.64
C ASP A 109 9.63 -5.09 12.09
N PHE A 110 9.08 -6.01 11.30
CA PHE A 110 7.89 -6.78 11.64
C PHE A 110 8.12 -7.64 12.88
N ARG A 111 9.21 -8.42 12.92
CA ARG A 111 9.56 -9.24 14.08
C ARG A 111 9.79 -8.39 15.32
N LEU A 112 10.52 -7.28 15.22
CA LEU A 112 10.73 -6.37 16.34
C LEU A 112 9.42 -5.79 16.85
N THR A 113 8.52 -5.39 15.96
CA THR A 113 7.19 -4.88 16.33
C THR A 113 6.34 -5.96 16.98
N TYR A 114 6.34 -7.17 16.42
CA TYR A 114 5.67 -8.33 16.99
C TYR A 114 6.18 -8.64 18.40
N TYR A 115 7.50 -8.68 18.61
CA TYR A 115 8.08 -8.93 19.93
C TYR A 115 7.77 -7.81 20.92
N LYS A 116 7.76 -6.54 20.49
CA LYS A 116 7.35 -5.41 21.33
C LYS A 116 5.91 -5.57 21.79
N ILE A 117 4.98 -5.82 20.86
CA ILE A 117 3.56 -6.04 21.17
C ILE A 117 3.38 -7.26 22.07
N LYS A 118 4.02 -8.40 21.74
CA LYS A 118 3.95 -9.64 22.52
C LYS A 118 4.46 -9.45 23.96
N LYS A 119 5.43 -8.56 24.17
CA LYS A 119 5.98 -8.21 25.49
C LYS A 119 5.21 -7.08 26.17
N GLY A 120 4.10 -6.60 25.61
CA GLY A 120 3.32 -5.49 26.15
C GLY A 120 4.00 -4.12 26.04
N LEU A 121 5.09 -4.03 25.28
CA LEU A 121 5.80 -2.78 25.04
C LEU A 121 5.01 -1.98 24.02
N GLN A 122 4.33 -0.92 24.48
CA GLN A 122 3.71 0.06 23.60
C GLN A 122 4.81 0.72 22.73
N PRO A 123 4.56 0.98 21.43
CA PRO A 123 5.45 1.83 20.66
C PRO A 123 5.55 3.16 21.40
N ILE A 124 6.73 3.50 21.94
CA ILE A 124 6.93 4.78 22.61
C ILE A 124 6.66 5.84 21.53
N PRO A 125 5.58 6.63 21.63
CA PRO A 125 5.35 7.66 20.65
C PRO A 125 6.54 8.60 20.73
N TRP A 126 7.16 8.84 19.58
CA TRP A 126 8.28 9.76 19.50
C TRP A 126 7.86 11.09 20.13
N ARG A 127 8.48 11.47 21.24
CA ARG A 127 8.29 12.82 21.79
C ARG A 127 8.71 13.80 20.69
N GLN A 128 8.01 14.92 20.55
CA GLN A 128 8.37 15.93 19.55
C GLN A 128 9.86 16.31 19.63
N GLU A 129 10.40 16.27 20.85
CA GLU A 129 11.80 16.52 21.12
C GLU A 129 12.76 15.50 20.49
N ASP A 130 12.41 14.21 20.47
CA ASP A 130 13.22 13.16 19.84
C ASP A 130 13.18 13.28 18.31
N LYS A 131 12.03 13.66 17.73
CA LYS A 131 11.93 13.99 16.30
C LYS A 131 12.83 15.19 15.96
N ARG A 132 12.84 16.23 16.81
CA ARG A 132 13.70 17.41 16.64
C ARG A 132 15.18 17.06 16.78
N LYS A 133 15.57 16.18 17.71
CA LYS A 133 16.95 15.69 17.86
C LYS A 133 17.39 14.91 16.62
N ARG A 134 16.53 14.02 16.12
CA ARG A 134 16.78 13.25 14.89
C ARG A 134 16.95 14.17 13.69
N ASN A 135 16.03 15.12 13.47
CA ASN A 135 16.15 16.07 12.35
C ASN A 135 17.42 16.91 12.45
N ARG A 136 17.82 17.34 13.65
CA ARG A 136 19.11 18.01 13.85
C ARG A 136 20.29 17.12 13.46
N ALA A 137 20.27 15.84 13.85
CA ALA A 137 21.33 14.89 13.50
C ALA A 137 21.46 14.68 11.97
N TYR A 138 20.34 14.62 11.23
CA TYR A 138 20.37 14.51 9.76
C TYR A 138 20.76 15.81 9.05
N GLN A 139 20.76 16.95 9.74
CA GLN A 139 21.23 18.23 9.20
C GLN A 139 22.74 18.44 9.41
N ILE A 140 23.42 17.57 10.15
CA ILE A 140 24.86 17.64 10.35
C ILE A 140 25.55 17.24 9.03
N PRO A 141 26.42 18.09 8.46
CA PRO A 141 27.19 17.75 7.26
C PRO A 141 28.03 16.49 7.48
N ILE A 142 28.14 15.65 6.45
CA ILE A 142 28.84 14.35 6.53
C ILE A 142 30.29 14.50 7.03
N ALA A 143 30.98 15.57 6.61
CA ALA A 143 32.35 15.88 7.06
C ALA A 143 32.44 16.16 8.57
N GLU A 144 31.39 16.76 9.15
CA GLU A 144 31.31 17.06 10.58
C GLU A 144 30.88 15.82 11.39
N ALA A 145 29.96 15.01 10.84
CA ALA A 145 29.62 13.71 11.40
C ALA A 145 30.82 12.76 11.47
N ALA A 146 31.65 12.72 10.42
CA ALA A 146 32.87 11.92 10.38
C ALA A 146 33.88 12.33 11.46
N ARG A 147 34.01 13.64 11.74
CA ARG A 147 34.88 14.16 12.80
C ARG A 147 34.40 13.75 14.20
N MET A 148 33.09 13.72 14.43
CA MET A 148 32.50 13.32 15.71
C MET A 148 32.73 11.85 16.04
N ILE A 149 32.91 10.99 15.03
CA ILE A 149 33.27 9.58 15.20
C ILE A 149 34.73 9.48 15.66
N THR A 150 35.66 10.13 14.93
CA THR A 150 37.10 10.08 15.26
C THR A 150 37.46 10.64 16.64
N VAL A 151 36.75 11.66 17.13
CA VAL A 151 37.04 12.24 18.46
C VAL A 151 36.59 11.30 19.58
N LYS A 152 35.52 10.53 19.39
CA LYS A 152 35.06 9.57 20.40
C LYS A 152 36.02 8.38 20.53
N ASP A 153 36.50 7.88 19.40
CA ASP A 153 37.44 6.75 19.38
C ASP A 153 38.79 7.12 20.02
N ILE A 154 39.26 8.38 19.83
CA ILE A 154 40.51 8.88 20.47
C ILE A 154 40.36 9.04 22.00
N VAL A 155 39.15 9.35 22.49
CA VAL A 155 38.93 9.54 23.94
C VAL A 155 38.80 8.20 24.67
N GLU A 156 38.29 7.16 24.01
CA GLU A 156 38.20 5.80 24.57
C GLU A 156 39.56 5.08 24.58
N ASP A 157 40.44 5.33 23.59
CA ASP A 157 41.79 4.74 23.54
C ASP A 157 42.80 5.37 24.54
N ASN A 158 42.51 6.55 25.10
CA ASN A 158 43.37 7.21 26.11
C ASN A 158 42.94 6.93 27.57
N LEU A 159 41.99 6.01 27.78
CA LEU A 159 41.52 5.57 29.09
C LEU A 159 41.86 4.10 29.42
N HIS A 160 42.71 3.47 28.62
CA HIS A 160 43.38 2.19 28.89
C HIS A 160 44.90 2.36 28.95
#